data_AF-A0A1A8PUH7-F1
#
_entry.id   AF-A0A1A8PUH7-F1
#
_cell.length_a   1.000
_cell.length_b   1.000
_cell.length_c   1.000
_cell.angle_alpha   90.00
_cell.angle_beta   90.00
_cell.angle_gamma   90.00
#
_symmetry.space_group_name_H-M   'P 1'
#
loop_
_entity.id
_entity.type
_entity.pdbx_description
1 polymer ?
#
loop_
_entity_poly.entity_id
_entity_poly.type
_entity_poly.pdbx_seq_one_letter_code
_entity_poly.pdbx_strand_id
1 'polypeptide(L)'
;MGLSEEVVVTGTPVQNSTTFLDSEFRYLLFPVIYSIFFIFGFIANFYVLFVLWSLREAKAMGEIRIYMTNLTIADLLFVCVLPFWISYYRRRGDWIFGDFMCQLTGSFFFINTYGTILFLGAISLN
;
A
#
# COMPACT_ATOMS: atom_id res chain seq x y z
N MET A 1 67.83 -21.49 -10.32
CA MET A 1 68.17 -20.16 -9.78
C MET A 1 66.88 -19.34 -9.80
N GLY A 2 66.28 -19.09 -8.64
CA GLY A 2 65.06 -18.27 -8.48
C GLY A 2 63.77 -19.02 -8.12
N LEU A 3 63.56 -19.29 -6.83
CA LEU A 3 62.25 -19.23 -6.15
C LEU A 3 61.76 -17.77 -6.26
N SER A 4 60.48 -17.40 -6.39
CA SER A 4 59.31 -17.73 -5.56
C SER A 4 58.09 -17.00 -6.13
N GLU A 5 56.94 -17.66 -6.26
CA GLU A 5 55.60 -17.08 -6.06
C GLU A 5 54.60 -18.24 -5.92
N GLU A 6 54.40 -18.71 -4.68
CA GLU A 6 53.20 -19.48 -4.34
C GLU A 6 52.03 -18.49 -4.25
N VAL A 7 51.27 -18.33 -5.32
CA VAL A 7 49.87 -17.89 -5.19
C VAL A 7 49.05 -19.15 -4.99
N VAL A 8 48.90 -19.54 -3.73
CA VAL A 8 47.87 -20.48 -3.30
C VAL A 8 46.53 -19.84 -3.69
N VAL A 9 45.96 -20.28 -4.81
CA VAL A 9 44.59 -19.98 -5.19
C VAL A 9 43.69 -20.77 -4.25
N THR A 10 43.54 -20.26 -3.02
CA THR A 10 42.50 -20.71 -2.11
C THR A 10 41.19 -20.45 -2.81
N GLY A 11 40.45 -21.52 -3.13
CA GLY A 11 39.15 -21.42 -3.79
C GLY A 11 38.22 -20.50 -3.01
N THR A 12 38.09 -19.26 -3.48
CA THR A 12 37.02 -18.35 -3.08
C THR A 12 35.95 -18.41 -4.16
N PRO A 13 34.70 -18.76 -3.83
CA PRO A 13 33.63 -18.65 -4.79
C PRO A 13 33.47 -17.16 -5.11
N VAL A 14 33.55 -16.82 -6.41
CA VAL A 14 33.20 -15.49 -6.92
C VAL A 14 31.74 -15.25 -6.55
N GLN A 15 31.54 -14.53 -5.47
CA GLN A 15 30.22 -14.09 -5.04
C GLN A 15 29.84 -12.95 -5.99
N ASN A 16 29.10 -13.29 -7.06
CA ASN A 16 28.41 -12.33 -7.90
C ASN A 16 27.37 -11.61 -7.05
N SER A 17 27.83 -10.65 -6.27
CA SER A 17 27.06 -9.85 -5.35
C SER A 17 26.29 -8.79 -6.14
N THR A 18 25.26 -9.21 -6.87
CA THR A 18 24.05 -8.38 -6.94
C THR A 18 23.43 -8.43 -5.55
N THR A 19 24.02 -7.73 -4.59
CA THR A 19 23.42 -7.50 -3.29
C THR A 19 22.14 -6.74 -3.54
N PHE A 20 21.03 -7.49 -3.62
CA PHE A 20 19.70 -6.93 -3.43
C PHE A 20 19.77 -6.15 -2.12
N LEU A 21 19.73 -4.82 -2.22
CA LEU A 21 19.58 -3.92 -1.08
C LEU A 21 18.15 -4.07 -0.56
N ASP A 22 17.81 -5.27 -0.09
CA ASP A 22 16.56 -5.51 0.61
C ASP A 22 16.74 -4.94 2.02
N SER A 23 16.20 -3.74 2.21
CA SER A 23 16.22 -3.09 3.51
C SER A 23 15.27 -3.85 4.43
N GLU A 24 15.81 -4.70 5.31
CA GLU A 24 15.07 -5.41 6.38
C GLU A 24 14.09 -4.48 7.12
N PHE A 25 14.45 -3.21 7.25
CA PHE A 25 13.63 -2.14 7.82
C PHE A 25 12.23 -2.00 7.18
N ARG A 26 12.13 -2.24 5.86
CA ARG A 26 10.89 -2.15 5.09
C ARG A 26 9.82 -3.13 5.57
N TYR A 27 10.25 -4.33 5.97
CA TYR A 27 9.38 -5.39 6.45
C TYR A 27 8.84 -5.14 7.86
N LEU A 28 9.44 -4.22 8.61
CA LEU A 28 8.92 -3.78 9.91
C LEU A 28 8.06 -2.52 9.77
N LEU A 29 8.57 -1.53 9.04
CA LEU A 29 7.95 -0.21 8.94
C LEU A 29 6.61 -0.26 8.18
N PHE A 30 6.55 -0.91 7.02
CA PHE A 30 5.33 -0.91 6.21
C PHE A 30 4.15 -1.61 6.90
N PRO A 31 4.30 -2.79 7.52
CA PRO A 31 3.22 -3.38 8.31
C PRO A 31 2.69 -2.48 9.41
N VAL A 32 3.58 -1.79 10.15
CA VAL A 32 3.18 -0.90 11.25
C VAL A 32 2.40 0.30 10.71
N ILE A 33 2.94 0.99 9.71
CA ILE A 33 2.26 2.17 9.11
C ILE A 33 0.93 1.77 8.49
N TYR A 34 0.88 0.68 7.73
CA TYR A 34 -0.36 0.22 7.11
C TYR A 34 -1.39 -0.24 8.14
N SER A 35 -0.97 -0.79 9.29
CA SER A 35 -1.90 -1.12 10.38
C SER A 35 -2.53 0.13 10.99
N ILE A 36 -1.75 1.19 11.16
CA ILE A 36 -2.24 2.49 11.65
C ILE A 36 -3.25 3.06 10.64
N PHE A 37 -2.88 3.13 9.35
CA PHE A 37 -3.80 3.60 8.30
C PHE A 37 -5.05 2.74 8.18
N PHE A 38 -4.95 1.43 8.42
CA PHE A 38 -6.11 0.57 8.45
C PHE A 38 -7.10 0.98 9.55
N ILE A 39 -6.64 1.14 10.78
CA ILE A 39 -7.50 1.49 11.92
C ILE A 39 -8.12 2.87 11.72
N PHE A 40 -7.30 3.89 11.47
CA PHE A 40 -7.78 5.26 11.32
C PHE A 40 -8.67 5.42 10.08
N GLY A 41 -8.25 4.84 8.95
CA GLY A 41 -9.00 4.89 7.70
C GLY A 41 -10.35 4.18 7.82
N PHE A 42 -10.39 3.01 8.48
CA PHE A 42 -11.64 2.27 8.66
C PHE A 42 -12.62 3.06 9.54
N ILE A 43 -12.17 3.55 10.71
CA ILE A 43 -13.01 4.29 11.64
C ILE A 43 -13.52 5.59 10.99
N ALA A 44 -12.64 6.38 10.38
CA ALA A 44 -13.00 7.66 9.78
C ALA A 44 -13.99 7.49 8.62
N ASN A 45 -13.69 6.60 7.66
CA ASN A 45 -14.56 6.40 6.50
C ASN A 45 -15.88 5.73 6.88
N PHE A 46 -15.88 4.79 7.84
CA PHE A 46 -17.11 4.20 8.36
C PHE A 46 -18.00 5.24 9.04
N TYR A 47 -17.41 6.14 9.82
CA TYR A 47 -18.13 7.24 10.45
C TYR A 47 -18.76 8.18 9.42
N VAL A 48 -18.01 8.57 8.37
CA VAL A 48 -18.55 9.38 7.26
C VAL A 48 -19.72 8.67 6.58
N LEU A 49 -19.59 7.38 6.28
CA LEU A 49 -20.66 6.60 5.67
C LEU A 49 -21.91 6.55 6.57
N PHE A 50 -21.73 6.38 7.88
CA PHE A 50 -22.82 6.38 8.86
C PHE A 50 -23.54 7.73 8.92
N VAL A 51 -22.79 8.84 8.91
CA VAL A 51 -23.35 10.19 8.88
C VAL A 51 -24.10 10.46 7.58
N LEU A 52 -23.52 10.08 6.43
CA LEU A 52 -24.17 10.20 5.11
C LEU A 52 -25.47 9.37 5.04
N TRP A 53 -25.49 8.19 5.66
CA TRP A 53 -26.69 7.37 5.75
C TRP A 53 -27.76 7.98 6.66
N SER A 54 -27.36 8.54 7.80
CA SER A 54 -28.26 9.23 8.73
C SER A 54 -28.86 10.51 8.13
N LEU A 55 -28.11 11.21 7.29
CA LEU A 55 -28.53 12.42 6.57
C LEU A 55 -29.34 12.12 5.28
N ARG A 56 -29.71 10.86 5.03
CA ARG A 56 -30.42 10.45 3.81
C ARG A 56 -31.75 11.17 3.60
N GLU A 57 -32.40 11.59 4.68
CA GLU A 57 -33.68 12.34 4.70
C GLU A 57 -33.54 13.80 4.23
N ALA A 58 -32.33 14.37 4.21
CA ALA A 58 -32.09 15.73 3.75
C ALA A 58 -32.06 15.77 2.20
N LYS A 59 -33.16 16.22 1.60
CA LYS A 59 -33.44 16.18 0.14
C LYS A 59 -32.57 17.11 -0.72
N ALA A 60 -31.73 17.97 -0.13
CA ALA A 60 -31.15 19.12 -0.82
C ALA A 60 -29.83 18.88 -1.58
N MET A 61 -29.12 17.75 -1.38
CA MET A 61 -27.77 17.55 -1.97
C MET A 61 -27.58 16.13 -2.54
N GLY A 62 -28.48 15.68 -3.40
CA GLY A 62 -28.47 14.30 -3.95
C GLY A 62 -27.20 13.95 -4.73
N GLU A 63 -26.75 14.81 -5.65
CA GLU A 63 -25.61 14.56 -6.53
C GLU A 63 -24.28 14.52 -5.77
N ILE A 64 -24.02 15.54 -4.94
CA ILE A 64 -22.83 15.62 -4.08
C ILE A 64 -22.77 14.41 -3.13
N ARG A 65 -23.92 13.98 -2.58
CA ARG A 65 -23.98 12.80 -1.73
C ARG A 65 -23.58 11.52 -2.46
N ILE A 66 -24.02 11.32 -3.70
CA ILE A 66 -23.64 10.13 -4.49
C ILE A 66 -22.13 10.11 -4.71
N TYR A 67 -21.55 11.25 -5.08
CA TYR A 67 -20.11 11.39 -5.23
C TYR A 67 -19.36 11.10 -3.91
N MET A 68 -19.79 11.69 -2.80
CA MET A 68 -19.21 11.46 -1.47
C MET A 68 -19.33 10.00 -1.02
N THR A 69 -20.50 9.36 -1.21
CA THR A 69 -20.69 7.94 -0.88
C THR A 69 -19.78 7.05 -1.72
N ASN A 70 -19.65 7.29 -3.03
CA ASN A 70 -18.76 6.52 -3.89
C ASN A 70 -17.29 6.67 -3.47
N LEU A 71 -16.88 7.88 -3.10
CA LEU A 71 -15.54 8.16 -2.59
C LEU A 71 -15.27 7.38 -1.29
N THR A 72 -16.17 7.49 -0.31
CA THR A 72 -16.05 6.77 0.97
C THR A 72 -16.02 5.25 0.80
N ILE A 73 -16.78 4.70 -0.15
CA ILE A 73 -16.74 3.27 -0.49
C ILE A 73 -15.38 2.90 -1.08
N ALA A 74 -14.84 3.70 -1.99
CA ALA A 74 -13.51 3.45 -2.57
C ALA A 74 -12.41 3.49 -1.50
N ASP A 75 -12.49 4.44 -0.56
CA ASP A 75 -11.56 4.53 0.57
C ASP A 75 -11.65 3.31 1.50
N LEU A 76 -12.86 2.84 1.82
CA LEU A 76 -13.06 1.63 2.60
C LEU A 76 -12.50 0.39 1.88
N LEU A 77 -12.70 0.28 0.56
CA LEU A 77 -12.13 -0.81 -0.24
C LEU A 77 -10.60 -0.78 -0.21
N PHE A 78 -9.99 0.40 -0.35
CA PHE A 78 -8.54 0.56 -0.23
C PHE A 78 -8.03 0.18 1.17
N VAL A 79 -8.73 0.62 2.22
CA VAL A 79 -8.40 0.27 3.60
C VAL A 79 -8.49 -1.24 3.81
N CYS A 80 -9.53 -1.91 3.30
CA CYS A 80 -9.66 -3.36 3.33
C CYS A 80 -8.58 -4.10 2.52
N VAL A 81 -7.91 -3.44 1.58
CA VAL A 81 -6.77 -3.97 0.83
C VAL A 81 -5.45 -3.92 1.62
N LEU A 82 -5.27 -2.95 2.53
CA LEU A 82 -4.08 -2.83 3.38
C LEU A 82 -3.70 -4.09 4.18
N PRO A 83 -4.62 -4.87 4.80
CA PRO A 83 -4.26 -6.12 5.48
C PRO A 83 -3.61 -7.16 4.57
N PHE A 84 -3.94 -7.19 3.28
CA PHE A 84 -3.27 -8.06 2.32
C PHE A 84 -1.81 -7.63 2.11
N TRP A 85 -1.55 -6.33 2.03
CA TRP A 85 -0.20 -5.77 1.98
C TRP A 85 0.59 -6.05 3.26
N ILE A 86 -0.01 -5.89 4.43
CA ILE A 86 0.61 -6.23 5.72
C ILE A 86 1.05 -7.70 5.72
N SER A 87 0.18 -8.59 5.25
CA SER A 87 0.44 -10.03 5.14
C SER A 87 1.59 -10.34 4.17
N TYR A 88 1.63 -9.65 3.03
CA TYR A 88 2.71 -9.74 2.04
C TYR A 88 4.07 -9.32 2.61
N TYR A 89 4.14 -8.15 3.27
CA TYR A 89 5.38 -7.68 3.89
C TYR A 89 5.80 -8.56 5.07
N ARG A 90 4.86 -9.11 5.84
CA ARG A 90 5.18 -10.06 6.92
C ARG A 90 5.82 -11.36 6.39
N ARG A 91 5.46 -11.78 5.18
CA ARG A 91 6.06 -12.94 4.49
C ARG A 91 7.27 -12.59 3.63
N ARG A 92 7.95 -11.46 3.90
CA ARG A 92 9.14 -11.03 3.16
C ARG A 92 8.93 -10.95 1.63
N GLY A 93 7.72 -10.56 1.20
CA GLY A 93 7.41 -10.41 -0.22
C GLY A 93 6.81 -11.63 -0.91
N ASP A 94 6.34 -12.64 -0.16
CA ASP A 94 5.63 -13.79 -0.73
C ASP A 94 4.10 -13.55 -0.81
N TRP A 95 3.57 -13.50 -2.05
CA TRP A 95 2.17 -13.24 -2.35
C TRP A 95 1.39 -14.54 -2.58
N ILE A 96 0.54 -14.91 -1.62
CA ILE A 96 -0.20 -16.18 -1.63
C ILE A 96 -1.67 -16.07 -2.06
N PHE A 97 -2.19 -14.84 -2.24
CA PHE A 97 -3.63 -14.60 -2.48
C PHE A 97 -4.04 -14.72 -3.96
N GLY A 98 -3.12 -15.17 -4.82
CA GLY A 98 -3.32 -15.32 -6.26
C GLY A 98 -3.25 -14.00 -7.05
N ASP A 99 -3.17 -14.13 -8.38
CA ASP A 99 -2.89 -13.01 -9.29
C ASP A 99 -3.99 -11.94 -9.31
N PHE A 100 -5.26 -12.36 -9.21
CA PHE A 100 -6.39 -11.44 -9.20
C PHE A 100 -6.30 -10.45 -8.05
N MET A 101 -5.99 -10.94 -6.83
CA MET A 101 -5.83 -10.07 -5.68
C MET A 101 -4.59 -9.17 -5.83
N CYS A 102 -3.50 -9.67 -6.43
CA CYS A 102 -2.30 -8.86 -6.69
C CYS A 102 -2.60 -7.67 -7.60
N GLN A 103 -3.32 -7.91 -8.70
CA GLN A 103 -3.75 -6.84 -9.61
C GLN A 103 -4.71 -5.88 -8.92
N LEU A 104 -5.68 -6.41 -8.17
CA LEU A 104 -6.68 -5.61 -7.46
C LEU A 104 -6.01 -4.67 -6.45
N THR A 105 -5.07 -5.18 -5.64
CA THR A 105 -4.37 -4.36 -4.64
C THR A 105 -3.48 -3.30 -5.27
N GLY A 106 -2.84 -3.61 -6.40
CA GLY A 106 -2.11 -2.64 -7.21
C GLY A 106 -3.03 -1.56 -7.77
N SER A 107 -4.16 -1.94 -8.38
CA SER A 107 -5.14 -1.01 -8.93
C SER A 107 -5.69 -0.06 -7.88
N PHE A 108 -6.07 -0.55 -6.69
CA PHE A 108 -6.56 0.30 -5.61
C PHE A 108 -5.50 1.27 -5.08
N PHE A 109 -4.23 0.87 -5.02
CA PHE A 109 -3.14 1.77 -4.65
C PHE A 109 -2.96 2.92 -5.63
N PHE A 110 -3.04 2.62 -6.93
CA PHE A 110 -3.07 3.64 -7.98
C PHE A 110 -4.28 4.56 -7.82
N ILE A 111 -5.49 4.00 -7.74
CA ILE A 111 -6.72 4.81 -7.63
C ILE A 111 -6.68 5.74 -6.43
N ASN A 112 -6.24 5.26 -5.25
CA ASN A 112 -6.14 6.10 -4.06
C ASN A 112 -5.09 7.23 -4.22
N THR A 113 -3.91 6.89 -4.73
CA THR A 113 -2.82 7.88 -4.92
C THR A 113 -3.25 8.98 -5.87
N TYR A 114 -3.80 8.62 -7.03
CA TYR A 114 -4.23 9.59 -8.03
C TYR A 114 -5.50 10.33 -7.61
N GLY A 115 -6.44 9.65 -6.93
CA GLY A 115 -7.63 10.26 -6.37
C GLY A 115 -7.28 11.37 -5.37
N THR A 116 -6.36 11.10 -4.44
CA THR A 116 -5.87 12.09 -3.47
C THR A 116 -5.24 13.29 -4.17
N ILE A 117 -4.38 13.08 -5.18
CA ILE A 117 -3.74 14.17 -5.94
C ILE A 117 -4.79 15.04 -6.65
N LEU A 118 -5.78 14.41 -7.30
CA LEU A 118 -6.85 15.14 -7.98
C LEU A 118 -7.71 15.93 -7.01
N PHE A 119 -8.04 15.37 -5.85
CA PHE A 119 -8.83 16.03 -4.82
C PHE A 119 -8.10 17.23 -4.22
N LEU A 120 -6.81 17.05 -3.87
CA LEU A 120 -5.95 18.13 -3.38
C LEU A 120 -5.77 19.23 -4.44
N GLY A 121 -5.60 18.84 -5.70
CA GLY A 121 -5.52 19.77 -6.83
C GLY A 121 -6.81 20.58 -7.01
N ALA A 122 -7.97 19.93 -6.96
CA ALA A 122 -9.26 20.60 -7.06
C ALA A 122 -9.50 21.59 -5.89
N ILE A 123 -9.12 21.21 -4.66
CA ILE A 123 -9.16 22.12 -3.50
C ILE A 123 -8.21 23.30 -3.72
N SER A 124 -7.01 23.07 -4.25
CA SER A 124 -6.02 24.13 -4.46
C SER A 124 -6.37 25.10 -5.60
N LEU A 125 -7.15 24.66 -6.58
CA LEU A 125 -7.59 25.48 -7.72
C LEU A 125 -8.85 26.29 -7.42
N ASN A 126 -9.52 25.97 -6.31
CA ASN A 126 -10.67 26.69 -5.80
C ASN A 126 -10.25 27.76 -4.78
#